data_AF-A0A925A9V7-F1
#
_entry.id   AF-A0A925A9V7-F1
#
_cell.length_a   1.000
_cell.length_b   1.000
_cell.length_c   1.000
_cell.angle_alpha   90.00
_cell.angle_beta   90.00
_cell.angle_gamma   90.00
#
_symmetry.space_group_name_H-M   'P 1'
#
loop_
_entity.id
_entity.type
_entity.pdbx_description
1 polymer ?
#
loop_
_entity_poly.entity_id
_entity_poly.type
_entity_poly.pdbx_seq_one_letter_code
_entity_poly.pdbx_strand_id
1 'polypeptide(L)'
;MRLVWLLGAPLVAVALSACGEREPHPYPESARVRFEASCPSASAVCVCTWQEITTTVPHDDYEAALLRFRETGLMEPRISRARAKCIERHSE
;
A
#
# COMPACT_ATOMS: atom_id res chain seq x y z
N MET A 1 -34.75 -41.71 24.44
CA MET A 1 -33.76 -41.05 25.31
C MET A 1 -32.37 -41.57 25.00
N ARG A 2 -31.54 -40.72 24.35
CA ARG A 2 -30.06 -40.64 24.40
C ARG A 2 -29.59 -39.89 23.15
N LEU A 3 -29.60 -38.56 23.25
CA LEU A 3 -28.66 -37.71 22.49
C LEU A 3 -27.25 -38.17 22.85
N VAL A 4 -26.29 -38.11 21.91
CA VAL A 4 -24.90 -37.64 22.15
C VAL A 4 -24.00 -37.87 20.91
N TRP A 5 -23.25 -36.80 20.56
CA TRP A 5 -22.15 -36.63 19.58
C TRP A 5 -22.43 -36.12 18.15
N LEU A 6 -22.58 -34.80 18.09
CA LEU A 6 -21.98 -33.91 17.09
C LEU A 6 -20.44 -33.98 17.16
N LEU A 7 -19.74 -34.49 16.13
CA LEU A 7 -18.33 -34.23 15.79
C LEU A 7 -18.19 -34.56 14.29
N GLY A 8 -17.91 -33.66 13.35
CA GLY A 8 -16.95 -32.57 13.40
C GLY A 8 -15.82 -32.90 12.42
N ALA A 9 -16.05 -32.69 11.11
CA ALA A 9 -14.99 -32.72 10.11
C ALA A 9 -15.09 -31.44 9.29
N PRO A 10 -14.36 -30.37 9.65
CA PRO A 10 -14.31 -29.20 8.78
C PRO A 10 -13.47 -29.57 7.56
N LEU A 11 -14.07 -29.40 6.38
CA LEU A 11 -13.40 -29.29 5.09
C LEU A 11 -12.34 -28.18 5.18
N VAL A 12 -11.09 -28.55 5.45
CA VAL A 12 -9.96 -27.62 5.32
C VAL A 12 -9.51 -27.66 3.87
N ALA A 13 -10.21 -26.91 3.02
CA ALA A 13 -9.72 -26.53 1.70
C ALA A 13 -8.73 -25.38 1.88
N VAL A 14 -7.44 -25.69 1.93
CA VAL A 14 -6.38 -24.67 1.91
C VAL A 14 -6.31 -24.10 0.50
N ALA A 15 -6.99 -22.96 0.28
CA ALA A 15 -6.85 -22.18 -0.94
C ALA A 15 -5.49 -21.48 -0.93
N LEU A 16 -4.46 -22.16 -1.46
CA LEU A 16 -3.18 -21.56 -1.82
C LEU A 16 -3.35 -20.78 -3.13
N SER A 17 -4.00 -19.61 -3.08
CA SER A 17 -4.00 -18.62 -4.16
C SER A 17 -3.13 -17.43 -3.77
N ALA A 18 -1.84 -17.67 -3.51
CA ALA A 18 -0.84 -16.62 -3.34
C ALA A 18 0.02 -16.53 -4.61
N CYS A 19 -0.62 -16.19 -5.72
CA CYS A 19 0.04 -15.77 -6.96
C CYS A 19 -0.84 -14.68 -7.57
N GLY A 20 -0.42 -13.41 -7.47
CA GLY A 20 -1.11 -12.32 -8.15
C GLY A 20 -1.17 -11.05 -7.32
N GLU A 21 -0.42 -10.04 -7.78
CA GLU A 21 -0.42 -8.64 -7.33
C GLU A 21 -0.14 -8.34 -5.85
N ARG A 22 0.78 -7.39 -5.63
CA ARG A 22 1.10 -6.92 -4.28
C ARG A 22 -0.05 -5.98 -3.86
N GLU A 23 -0.95 -6.49 -3.04
CA GLU A 23 -2.08 -5.76 -2.48
C GLU A 23 -1.59 -4.46 -1.81
N PRO A 24 -2.26 -3.32 -2.04
CA PRO A 24 -1.97 -2.10 -1.30
C PRO A 24 -2.09 -2.30 0.21
N HIS A 25 -1.13 -1.77 0.96
CA HIS A 25 -1.24 -1.61 2.40
C HIS A 25 -2.45 -0.70 2.73
N PRO A 26 -3.13 -0.94 3.86
CA PRO A 26 -4.22 -0.08 4.28
C PRO A 26 -3.67 1.31 4.63
N TYR A 27 -4.18 2.34 3.95
CA TYR A 27 -3.89 3.74 4.23
C TYR A 27 -5.19 4.45 4.62
N PRO A 28 -5.18 5.32 5.63
CA PRO A 28 -6.33 6.14 5.94
C PRO A 28 -6.56 7.17 4.82
N GLU A 29 -7.82 7.54 4.60
CA GLU A 29 -8.18 8.54 3.58
C GLU A 29 -7.45 9.88 3.79
N SER A 30 -7.22 10.26 5.04
CA SER A 30 -6.48 11.47 5.39
C SER A 30 -5.03 11.49 4.88
N ALA A 31 -4.39 10.32 4.72
CA ALA A 31 -3.07 10.24 4.10
C ALA A 31 -3.14 10.52 2.59
N ARG A 32 -4.19 10.01 1.91
CA ARG A 32 -4.43 10.30 0.50
C ARG A 32 -4.67 11.78 0.25
N VAL A 33 -5.53 12.41 1.06
CA VAL A 33 -5.82 13.85 0.95
C VAL A 33 -4.55 14.69 1.13
N ARG A 34 -3.70 14.35 2.12
CA ARG A 34 -2.41 15.04 2.32
C ARG A 34 -1.45 14.87 1.15
N PHE A 35 -1.38 13.66 0.58
CA PHE A 35 -0.58 13.42 -0.63
C PHE A 35 -1.09 14.23 -1.82
N GLU A 36 -2.41 14.22 -2.04
CA GLU A 36 -3.05 14.92 -3.16
C GLU A 36 -2.92 16.44 -3.08
N ALA A 37 -2.75 17.00 -1.87
CA ALA A 37 -2.45 18.42 -1.68
C ALA A 37 -1.15 18.86 -2.38
N SER A 38 -0.18 17.95 -2.57
CA SER A 38 1.07 18.21 -3.28
C SER A 38 1.16 17.53 -4.66
N CYS A 39 0.35 16.50 -4.88
CA CYS A 39 0.36 15.68 -6.10
C CYS A 39 -1.08 15.40 -6.56
N PRO A 40 -1.69 16.29 -7.37
CA PRO A 40 -3.10 16.21 -7.71
C PRO A 40 -3.47 14.91 -8.45
N SER A 41 -4.64 14.35 -8.16
CA SER A 41 -5.15 13.12 -8.80
C SER A 41 -5.45 13.27 -10.30
N ALA A 42 -5.49 14.51 -10.82
CA ALA A 42 -5.55 14.77 -12.26
C ALA A 42 -4.26 14.39 -13.01
N SER A 43 -3.13 14.25 -12.30
CA SER A 43 -1.85 13.83 -12.89
C SER A 43 -1.70 12.31 -12.86
N ALA A 44 -1.48 11.71 -14.03
CA ALA A 44 -1.23 10.27 -14.16
C ALA A 44 -0.01 9.82 -13.35
N VAL A 45 1.06 10.63 -13.30
CA VAL A 45 2.25 10.38 -12.47
C VAL A 45 1.87 10.31 -10.99
N CYS A 46 1.00 11.21 -10.51
CA CYS A 46 0.59 11.25 -9.11
C CYS A 46 -0.26 10.05 -8.71
N VAL A 47 -1.21 9.66 -9.57
CA VAL A 47 -2.02 8.45 -9.35
C VAL A 47 -1.14 7.21 -9.31
N CYS A 48 -0.23 7.06 -10.27
CA CYS A 48 0.75 5.96 -10.28
C CYS A 48 1.62 5.98 -9.01
N THR A 49 2.12 7.15 -8.61
CA THR A 49 3.02 7.27 -7.45
C THR A 49 2.31 6.86 -6.16
N TRP A 50 1.05 7.27 -5.98
CA TRP A 50 0.25 6.86 -4.83
C TRP A 50 0.06 5.34 -4.77
N GLN A 51 -0.28 4.71 -5.90
CA GLN A 51 -0.42 3.26 -5.99
C GLN A 51 0.90 2.54 -5.65
N GLU A 52 2.02 2.97 -6.23
CA GLU A 52 3.32 2.35 -5.97
C GLU A 52 3.78 2.51 -4.51
N ILE A 53 3.52 3.66 -3.89
CA ILE A 53 3.81 3.88 -2.47
C ILE A 53 2.97 2.93 -1.60
N THR A 54 1.64 2.94 -1.78
CA THR A 54 0.72 2.14 -0.95
C THR A 54 0.94 0.64 -1.12
N THR A 55 1.42 0.18 -2.29
CA THR A 55 1.79 -1.22 -2.52
C THR A 55 3.17 -1.60 -1.95
N THR A 56 4.07 -0.64 -1.70
CA THR A 56 5.50 -0.92 -1.37
C THR A 56 5.89 -0.57 0.06
N VAL A 57 5.18 0.39 0.66
CA VAL A 57 5.52 0.97 1.96
C VAL A 57 4.28 0.88 2.86
N PRO A 58 4.39 0.30 4.06
CA PRO A 58 3.32 0.37 5.05
C PRO A 58 3.04 1.83 5.48
N HIS A 59 1.81 2.12 5.90
CA HIS A 59 1.43 3.48 6.31
C HIS A 59 2.33 4.06 7.42
N ASP A 60 2.64 3.26 8.45
CA ASP A 60 3.48 3.73 9.57
C ASP A 60 4.91 4.04 9.12
N ASP A 61 5.47 3.25 8.20
CA ASP A 61 6.77 3.50 7.57
C ASP A 61 6.75 4.78 6.73
N TYR A 62 5.64 5.04 6.04
CA TYR A 62 5.45 6.25 5.25
C TYR A 62 5.39 7.49 6.14
N GLU A 63 4.64 7.47 7.23
CA GLU A 63 4.59 8.58 8.19
C GLU A 63 5.94 8.82 8.87
N ALA A 64 6.64 7.75 9.25
CA ALA A 64 8.00 7.84 9.79
C ALA A 64 8.97 8.45 8.77
N ALA A 65 8.86 8.06 7.49
CA ALA A 65 9.66 8.64 6.41
C ALA A 65 9.36 10.13 6.21
N LEU A 66 8.09 10.54 6.25
CA LEU A 66 7.71 11.95 6.15
C LEU A 66 8.23 12.77 7.34
N LEU A 67 8.20 12.21 8.55
CA LEU A 67 8.78 12.85 9.73
C LEU A 67 10.29 13.04 9.57
N ARG A 68 11.02 11.98 9.21
CA ARG A 68 12.47 12.07 8.96
C ARG A 68 12.82 13.08 7.88
N PHE A 69 12.02 13.15 6.81
CA PHE A 69 12.22 14.13 5.76
C PHE A 69 12.06 15.57 6.30
N ARG A 70 11.09 15.83 7.17
CA ARG A 70 10.93 17.15 7.81
C ARG A 70 12.09 17.49 8.74
N GLU A 71 12.63 16.50 9.46
CA GLU A 71 13.71 16.72 10.43
C GLU A 71 15.10 16.84 9.78
N THR A 72 15.35 16.07 8.72
CA THR A 72 16.69 15.89 8.16
C THR A 72 16.81 16.29 6.69
N GLY A 73 15.68 16.50 6.00
CA GLY A 73 15.65 16.74 4.56
C GLY A 73 15.88 15.49 3.70
N LEU A 74 16.04 14.31 4.30
CA LEU A 74 16.34 13.06 3.59
C LEU A 74 15.07 12.23 3.37
N MET A 75 14.71 12.00 2.10
CA MET A 75 13.55 11.20 1.72
C MET A 75 13.87 9.71 1.71
N GLU A 76 12.90 8.88 2.10
CA GLU A 76 13.01 7.42 2.07
C GLU A 76 13.24 6.89 0.63
N PRO A 77 14.30 6.10 0.38
CA PRO A 77 14.64 5.65 -0.97
C PRO A 77 13.54 4.86 -1.69
N ARG A 78 12.72 4.09 -0.95
CA ARG A 78 11.56 3.39 -1.54
C ARG A 78 10.53 4.37 -2.12
N ILE A 79 10.23 5.46 -1.41
CA ILE A 79 9.29 6.49 -1.85
C ILE A 79 9.85 7.24 -3.07
N SER A 80 11.13 7.61 -3.02
CA SER A 80 11.79 8.28 -4.15
C SER A 80 11.79 7.41 -5.42
N ARG A 81 12.04 6.10 -5.28
CA ARG A 81 11.98 5.16 -6.40
C ARG A 81 10.57 4.96 -6.96
N ALA A 82 9.55 4.91 -6.10
CA ALA A 82 8.15 4.83 -6.54
C ALA A 82 7.80 6.01 -7.45
N ARG A 83 8.19 7.22 -7.06
CA ARG A 83 8.00 8.43 -7.88
C ARG A 83 8.81 8.38 -9.18
N ALA A 84 10.10 8.02 -9.12
CA ALA A 84 10.95 7.94 -10.31
C ALA A 84 10.38 6.99 -11.36
N LYS A 85 9.96 5.79 -10.94
CA LYS A 85 9.32 4.78 -11.79
C LYS A 85 8.08 5.34 -12.52
N CYS A 86 7.25 6.11 -11.83
CA CYS A 86 6.06 6.70 -12.43
C CYS A 86 6.38 7.87 -13.37
N ILE A 87 7.39 8.67 -13.06
CA ILE A 87 7.86 9.72 -13.97
C ILE A 87 8.38 9.09 -15.27
N GLU A 88 9.22 8.05 -15.18
CA GLU A 88 9.77 7.34 -16.34
C GLU A 88 8.67 6.67 -17.19
N ARG A 89 7.64 6.13 -16.55
CA ARG A 89 6.51 5.49 -17.24
C ARG A 89 5.62 6.49 -17.98
N HIS A 90 5.52 7.71 -17.46
CA HIS A 90 4.61 8.75 -17.94
C HIS A 90 5.38 9.98 -18.45
N SER A 91 6.63 9.81 -18.87
CA SER A 91 7.38 10.86 -19.57
C SER A 91 6.84 10.95 -21.00
N GLU A 92 6.17 12.06 -21.32
CA GLU A 92 5.76 12.43 -22.68
C GLU A 92 6.94 12.97 -23.50
#